data_AF-A0A9E5NQ95-F1
#
_entry.id   AF-A0A9E5NQ95-F1
#
_cell.length_a   1.000
_cell.length_b   1.000
_cell.length_c   1.000
_cell.angle_alpha   90.00
_cell.angle_beta   90.00
_cell.angle_gamma   90.00
#
_symmetry.space_group_name_H-M   'P 1'
#
loop_
_entity.id
_entity.type
_entity.pdbx_description
1 polymer ?
#
loop_
_entity_poly.entity_id
_entity_poly.type
_entity_poly.pdbx_seq_one_letter_code
_entity_poly.pdbx_strand_id
1 'polypeptide(L)'
;MVLDSYRKVADRVLLPLATRMQGVSPNVLSWISLVTAGLVGLLLALAHYLPTTVTLYLALALLIVSSLFDALDGKVARVRGVSSPRGDFMDHVFDRYADVFILTGLFFSVYTRQWIALFGLLGVLLTSY
;
A
#
# COMPACT_ATOMS: atom_id res chain seq x y z
N MET A 1 20.69 -2.53 11.55
CA MET A 1 19.96 -1.27 11.28
C MET A 1 18.73 -1.23 12.19
N VAL A 2 18.28 -0.08 12.72
CA VAL A 2 17.17 0.00 13.72
C VAL A 2 15.87 -0.69 13.25
N LEU A 3 15.69 -0.83 11.93
CA LEU A 3 14.58 -1.56 11.29
C LEU A 3 14.68 -3.10 11.41
N ASP A 4 15.87 -3.68 11.57
CA ASP A 4 16.03 -5.14 11.73
C ASP A 4 15.35 -5.68 12.99
N SER A 5 15.24 -4.83 14.02
CA SER A 5 14.55 -5.12 15.28
C SER A 5 13.05 -5.33 15.08
N TYR A 6 12.42 -4.49 14.23
CA TYR A 6 10.99 -4.56 13.94
C TYR A 6 10.65 -5.60 12.87
N ARG A 7 11.62 -5.95 12.02
CA ARG A 7 11.48 -7.00 11.02
C ARG A 7 11.10 -8.34 11.65
N LYS A 8 11.67 -8.69 12.81
CA LYS A 8 11.31 -9.91 13.55
C LYS A 8 9.85 -9.93 14.03
N VAL A 9 9.29 -8.76 14.38
CA VAL A 9 7.90 -8.63 14.83
C VAL A 9 6.95 -8.74 13.64
N ALA A 10 7.25 -8.01 12.55
CA ALA A 10 6.50 -8.10 11.30
C ALA A 10 6.52 -9.53 10.75
N ASP A 11 7.69 -10.20 10.77
CA ASP A 11 7.84 -11.57 10.32
C ASP A 11 6.98 -12.54 11.12
N ARG A 12 6.84 -12.36 12.44
CA ARG A 12 5.98 -13.22 13.26
C ARG A 12 4.52 -13.23 12.79
N VAL A 13 4.04 -12.11 12.25
CA VAL A 13 2.67 -11.98 11.71
C VAL A 13 2.62 -12.38 10.24
N LEU A 14 3.56 -11.91 9.42
CA LEU A 14 3.53 -12.06 7.97
C LEU A 14 3.92 -13.48 7.51
N LEU A 15 4.85 -14.17 8.18
CA LEU A 15 5.25 -15.53 7.78
C LEU A 15 4.08 -16.52 7.75
N PRO A 16 3.26 -16.67 8.82
CA PRO A 16 2.17 -17.65 8.80
C PRO A 16 1.08 -17.32 7.78
N LEU A 17 0.88 -16.03 7.47
CA LEU A 17 0.00 -15.61 6.38
C LEU A 17 0.61 -15.96 5.02
N ALA A 18 1.87 -15.61 4.79
CA ALA A 18 2.58 -15.88 3.55
C ALA A 18 2.69 -17.38 3.26
N THR A 19 2.89 -18.23 4.27
CA THR A 19 2.94 -19.70 4.09
C THR A 19 1.58 -20.28 3.72
N ARG A 20 0.48 -19.76 4.27
CA ARG A 20 -0.88 -20.14 3.85
C ARG A 20 -1.23 -19.68 2.43
N MET A 21 -0.60 -18.60 1.96
CA MET A 21 -0.84 -18.01 0.66
C MET A 21 0.15 -18.47 -0.44
N GLN A 22 0.93 -19.52 -0.20
CA GLN A 22 1.89 -20.07 -1.17
C GLN A 22 1.25 -20.47 -2.51
N GLY A 23 -0.05 -20.79 -2.53
CA GLY A 23 -0.78 -21.10 -3.77
C GLY A 23 -1.05 -19.88 -4.66
N VAL A 24 -0.95 -18.65 -4.13
CA VAL A 24 -1.23 -17.41 -4.86
C VAL A 24 0.05 -16.86 -5.47
N SER A 25 -0.03 -16.35 -6.70
CA SER A 25 1.10 -15.68 -7.34
C SER A 25 1.41 -14.35 -6.64
N PRO A 26 2.68 -14.04 -6.31
CA PRO A 26 3.06 -12.74 -5.74
C PRO A 26 2.53 -11.57 -6.56
N ASN A 27 2.60 -11.63 -7.89
CA ASN A 27 2.11 -10.56 -8.77
C ASN A 27 0.62 -10.26 -8.57
N VAL A 28 -0.20 -11.29 -8.26
CA VAL A 28 -1.63 -11.09 -7.98
C VAL A 28 -1.81 -10.31 -6.69
N LEU A 29 -0.97 -10.55 -5.68
CA LEU A 29 -0.99 -9.81 -4.42
C LEU A 29 -0.58 -8.34 -4.65
N SER A 30 0.45 -8.07 -5.47
CA SER A 30 0.83 -6.71 -5.88
C SER A 30 -0.30 -5.98 -6.59
N TRP A 31 -1.01 -6.65 -7.51
CA TRP A 31 -2.18 -6.08 -8.18
C TRP A 31 -3.33 -5.78 -7.22
N ILE A 32 -3.60 -6.67 -6.26
CA ILE A 32 -4.62 -6.43 -5.23
C ILE A 32 -4.23 -5.22 -4.37
N SER A 33 -2.96 -5.12 -3.95
CA SER A 33 -2.42 -3.97 -3.22
C SER A 33 -2.67 -2.67 -3.99
N LEU A 34 -2.32 -2.64 -5.28
CA LEU A 34 -2.47 -1.46 -6.13
C LEU A 34 -3.93 -1.06 -6.34
N VAL A 35 -4.81 -2.02 -6.64
CA VAL A 35 -6.25 -1.75 -6.83
C VAL A 35 -6.88 -1.23 -5.55
N THR A 36 -6.54 -1.82 -4.40
CA THR A 36 -7.04 -1.37 -3.11
C THR A 36 -6.52 0.02 -2.74
N ALA A 37 -5.26 0.36 -3.03
CA ALA A 37 -4.74 1.72 -2.91
C ALA A 37 -5.49 2.73 -3.80
N GLY A 38 -5.82 2.34 -5.04
CA GLY A 38 -6.67 3.13 -5.93
C GLY A 38 -8.06 3.41 -5.35
N LEU A 39 -8.69 2.38 -4.75
CA LEU A 39 -9.98 2.53 -4.07
C LEU A 39 -9.90 3.43 -2.84
N VAL A 40 -8.80 3.37 -2.07
CA VAL A 40 -8.55 4.32 -0.97
C VAL A 40 -8.53 5.75 -1.50
N GLY A 41 -7.75 6.01 -2.54
CA GLY A 41 -7.69 7.33 -3.18
C GLY A 41 -9.06 7.82 -3.66
N LEU A 42 -9.82 6.95 -4.31
CA LEU A 42 -11.18 7.26 -4.78
C LEU A 42 -12.12 7.60 -3.62
N LEU A 43 -12.13 6.81 -2.54
CA LEU A 43 -12.98 7.08 -1.37
C LEU A 43 -12.61 8.39 -0.68
N LEU A 44 -11.31 8.69 -0.56
CA LEU A 44 -10.84 9.95 0.02
C LEU A 44 -11.27 11.16 -0.81
N ALA A 45 -11.22 11.05 -2.14
CA ALA A 45 -11.70 12.10 -3.05
C ALA A 45 -13.23 12.26 -2.95
N LEU A 46 -13.98 11.15 -2.95
CA LEU A 46 -15.45 11.17 -2.83
C LEU A 46 -15.93 11.74 -1.49
N ALA A 47 -15.10 11.70 -0.45
CA ALA A 47 -15.43 12.32 0.82
C ALA A 47 -15.64 13.84 0.73
N HIS A 48 -15.20 14.49 -0.35
CA HIS A 48 -15.58 15.87 -0.64
C HIS A 48 -17.10 16.06 -0.79
N TYR A 49 -17.76 15.12 -1.48
CA TYR A 49 -19.19 15.16 -1.76
C TYR A 49 -20.01 14.42 -0.68
N LEU A 50 -19.43 13.38 -0.08
CA LEU A 50 -20.07 12.52 0.93
C LEU A 50 -19.21 12.44 2.20
N PRO A 51 -19.11 13.52 2.99
CA PRO A 51 -18.26 13.60 4.16
C PRO A 51 -18.86 12.82 5.33
N THR A 52 -18.74 11.49 5.28
CA THR A 52 -19.19 10.60 6.36
C THR A 52 -18.00 9.92 7.04
N THR A 53 -18.15 9.68 8.35
CA THR A 53 -17.17 8.89 9.12
C THR A 53 -17.03 7.46 8.57
N VAL A 54 -18.11 6.94 7.97
CA VAL A 54 -18.11 5.62 7.32
C VAL A 54 -17.12 5.59 6.15
N THR A 55 -17.10 6.63 5.30
CA THR A 55 -16.13 6.73 4.19
C THR A 55 -14.68 6.70 4.70
N LEU A 56 -14.40 7.38 5.82
CA LEU A 56 -13.07 7.39 6.43
C LEU A 56 -12.66 6.03 6.99
N TYR A 57 -13.55 5.38 7.75
CA TYR A 57 -13.26 4.05 8.29
C TYR A 57 -13.08 3.00 7.18
N LEU A 58 -13.85 3.11 6.10
CA LEU A 58 -13.70 2.23 4.94
C LEU A 58 -12.36 2.49 4.21
N ALA A 59 -12.00 3.76 4.00
CA ALA A 59 -10.70 4.11 3.42
C ALA A 59 -9.53 3.61 4.28
N LEU A 60 -9.62 3.75 5.61
CA LEU A 60 -8.62 3.22 6.54
C LEU A 60 -8.53 1.70 6.47
N ALA A 61 -9.67 1.00 6.45
CA ALA A 61 -9.69 -0.46 6.34
C ALA A 61 -9.05 -0.94 5.03
N LEU A 62 -9.38 -0.30 3.90
CA LEU A 62 -8.79 -0.61 2.60
C LEU A 62 -7.29 -0.28 2.54
N LEU A 63 -6.86 0.80 3.21
CA LEU A 63 -5.45 1.16 3.30
C LEU A 63 -4.65 0.09 4.06
N ILE A 64 -5.19 -0.40 5.19
CA ILE A 64 -4.59 -1.52 5.93
C ILE A 64 -4.51 -2.77 5.05
N VAL A 65 -5.58 -3.07 4.32
CA VAL A 65 -5.61 -4.22 3.40
C VAL A 65 -4.57 -4.08 2.28
N SER A 66 -4.46 -2.91 1.65
CA SER A 66 -3.46 -2.60 0.63
C SER A 66 -2.06 -2.84 1.17
N SER A 67 -1.71 -2.20 2.29
CA SER A 67 -0.39 -2.33 2.93
C SER A 67 -0.07 -3.76 3.38
N LEU A 68 -1.08 -4.56 3.73
CA LEU A 68 -0.90 -5.96 4.08
C LEU A 68 -0.57 -6.81 2.84
N PHE A 69 -1.28 -6.62 1.73
CA PHE A 69 -1.03 -7.37 0.51
C PHE A 69 0.33 -7.04 -0.10
N ASP A 70 0.72 -5.77 -0.05
CA ASP A 70 2.05 -5.28 -0.36
C ASP A 70 3.13 -6.01 0.45
N ALA A 71 3.02 -5.99 1.78
CA ALA A 71 3.99 -6.68 2.63
C ALA A 71 4.01 -8.21 2.41
N LEU A 72 2.90 -8.80 1.97
CA LEU A 72 2.78 -10.23 1.72
C LEU A 72 3.38 -10.66 0.39
N ASP A 73 3.35 -9.84 -0.66
CA ASP A 73 3.77 -10.27 -1.99
C ASP A 73 5.26 -10.67 -2.04
N GLY A 74 6.14 -9.86 -1.47
CA GLY A 74 7.57 -10.10 -1.38
C GLY A 74 7.86 -11.23 -0.39
N LYS A 75 7.06 -11.38 0.66
CA LYS A 75 7.19 -12.51 1.60
C LYS A 75 6.81 -13.82 0.93
N VAL A 76 5.71 -13.87 0.19
CA VAL A 76 5.28 -15.05 -0.59
C VAL A 76 6.31 -15.36 -1.68
N ALA A 77 6.84 -14.36 -2.39
CA ALA A 77 7.88 -14.55 -3.38
C ALA A 77 9.15 -15.20 -2.79
N ARG A 78 9.59 -14.72 -1.62
CA ARG A 78 10.75 -15.29 -0.90
C ARG A 78 10.49 -16.70 -0.39
N VAL A 79 9.32 -16.95 0.21
CA VAL A 79 8.94 -18.28 0.72
C VAL A 79 8.82 -19.31 -0.41
N ARG A 80 8.34 -18.90 -1.59
CA ARG A 80 8.23 -19.76 -2.78
C ARG A 80 9.55 -19.90 -3.56
N GLY A 81 10.59 -19.13 -3.23
CA GLY A 81 11.85 -19.11 -3.97
C GLY A 81 11.74 -18.55 -5.39
N VAL A 82 10.71 -17.72 -5.67
CA VAL A 82 10.45 -17.12 -7.00
C VAL A 82 10.72 -15.61 -7.03
N SER A 83 11.37 -15.07 -6.02
CA SER A 83 11.82 -13.67 -6.00
C SER A 83 12.77 -13.40 -7.17
N SER A 84 12.57 -12.29 -7.88
CA SER A 84 13.39 -11.92 -9.04
C SER A 84 13.62 -10.41 -9.09
N PRO A 85 14.71 -9.93 -9.71
CA PRO A 85 14.96 -8.48 -9.86
C PRO A 85 13.85 -7.75 -10.62
N ARG A 86 13.20 -8.43 -11.57
CA ARG A 86 12.05 -7.86 -12.30
C ARG A 86 10.82 -7.68 -11.41
N GLY A 87 10.57 -8.64 -10.51
CA GLY A 87 9.49 -8.55 -9.54
C GLY A 87 9.74 -7.44 -8.51
N ASP A 88 10.97 -7.37 -8.00
CA ASP A 88 11.42 -6.33 -7.07
C ASP A 88 11.29 -4.92 -7.67
N PHE A 89 11.64 -4.76 -8.95
CA PHE A 89 11.40 -3.51 -9.67
C PHE A 89 9.90 -3.19 -9.81
N MET A 90 9.07 -4.19 -10.13
CA MET A 90 7.63 -4.00 -10.30
C MET A 90 6.94 -3.63 -8.98
N ASP A 91 7.37 -4.23 -7.87
CA ASP A 91 6.96 -3.91 -6.49
C ASP A 91 7.19 -2.42 -6.20
N HIS A 92 8.43 -1.96 -6.40
CA HIS A 92 8.77 -0.54 -6.23
C HIS A 92 7.98 0.41 -7.13
N VAL A 93 7.71 0.02 -8.38
CA VAL A 93 6.86 0.83 -9.28
C VAL A 93 5.43 0.90 -8.76
N PHE A 94 4.87 -0.22 -8.29
CA PHE A 94 3.50 -0.26 -7.77
C PHE A 94 3.35 0.54 -6.49
N ASP A 95 4.35 0.51 -5.61
CA ASP A 95 4.41 1.40 -4.44
C ASP A 95 4.25 2.87 -4.82
N ARG A 96 4.97 3.31 -5.87
CA ARG A 96 4.89 4.71 -6.34
C ARG A 96 3.48 5.04 -6.84
N TYR A 97 2.86 4.14 -7.60
CA TYR A 97 1.48 4.36 -8.07
C TYR A 97 0.47 4.35 -6.93
N ALA A 98 0.63 3.47 -5.93
CA ALA A 98 -0.20 3.43 -4.74
C ALA A 98 -0.10 4.74 -3.95
N ASP A 99 1.11 5.23 -3.71
CA ASP A 99 1.37 6.53 -3.06
C ASP A 99 0.69 7.68 -3.82
N VAL A 100 0.83 7.72 -5.14
CA VAL A 100 0.19 8.71 -6.01
C VAL A 100 -1.33 8.63 -5.89
N PHE A 101 -1.93 7.45 -5.95
CA PHE A 101 -3.39 7.29 -5.86
C PHE A 101 -3.94 7.77 -4.52
N ILE A 102 -3.32 7.36 -3.42
CA ILE A 102 -3.77 7.71 -2.07
C ILE A 102 -3.64 9.22 -1.84
N LEU A 103 -2.47 9.81 -2.15
CA LEU A 103 -2.22 11.22 -1.89
C LEU A 103 -2.97 12.15 -2.85
N THR A 104 -3.22 11.73 -4.09
CA THR A 104 -4.12 12.45 -5.01
C THR A 104 -5.56 12.41 -4.48
N GLY A 105 -6.01 11.27 -3.98
CA GLY A 105 -7.31 11.16 -3.30
C GLY A 105 -7.42 12.10 -2.10
N LEU A 106 -6.36 12.16 -1.28
CA LEU A 106 -6.26 13.06 -0.15
C LEU A 106 -6.27 14.54 -0.54
N PHE A 107 -5.65 14.89 -1.68
CA PHE A 107 -5.67 16.25 -2.24
C PHE A 107 -7.08 16.73 -2.56
N PHE A 108 -7.93 15.84 -3.11
CA PHE A 108 -9.33 16.17 -3.38
C PHE A 108 -10.26 16.01 -2.17
N SER A 109 -9.75 15.49 -1.04
CA SER A 109 -10.55 15.24 0.15
C SER A 109 -10.90 16.51 0.91
N VAL A 110 -12.08 16.53 1.55
CA VAL A 110 -12.47 17.61 2.48
C VAL A 110 -11.63 17.62 3.77
N TYR A 111 -11.00 16.49 4.11
CA TYR A 111 -10.33 16.32 5.40
C TYR A 111 -8.90 16.87 5.44
N THR A 112 -8.33 17.24 4.29
CA THR A 112 -6.93 17.70 4.19
C THR A 112 -6.85 18.98 3.38
N ARG A 113 -5.98 19.90 3.81
CA ARG A 113 -5.66 21.08 3.00
C ARG A 113 -4.83 20.63 1.80
N GLN A 114 -5.20 21.06 0.60
CA GLN A 114 -4.56 20.70 -0.67
C GLN A 114 -3.02 20.80 -0.64
N TRP A 115 -2.47 21.86 -0.05
CA TRP A 115 -1.01 22.03 0.04
C TRP A 115 -0.34 20.95 0.90
N ILE A 116 -0.98 20.46 1.97
CA ILE A 116 -0.44 19.37 2.80
C ILE A 116 -0.36 18.08 1.97
N ALA A 117 -1.42 17.75 1.25
CA ALA A 117 -1.44 16.57 0.37
C ALA A 117 -0.41 16.70 -0.77
N LEU A 118 -0.28 17.90 -1.35
CA LEU A 118 0.72 18.17 -2.40
C LEU A 118 2.16 18.03 -1.89
N PHE A 119 2.50 18.65 -0.75
CA PHE A 119 3.82 18.51 -0.15
C PHE A 119 4.09 17.07 0.30
N GLY A 120 3.07 16.35 0.78
CA GLY A 120 3.17 14.93 1.07
C GLY A 120 3.52 14.12 -0.17
N LEU A 121 2.82 14.35 -1.28
CA LEU A 121 3.07 13.68 -2.56
C LEU A 121 4.48 13.98 -3.09
N LEU A 122 4.87 15.25 -3.10
CA LEU A 122 6.22 15.65 -3.50
C LEU A 122 7.28 15.05 -2.59
N GLY A 123 7.06 15.07 -1.27
CA GLY A 123 7.98 14.51 -0.28
C GLY A 123 8.22 13.02 -0.51
N VAL A 124 7.14 12.25 -0.66
CA VAL A 124 7.22 10.80 -0.94
C VAL A 124 7.95 10.51 -2.24
N LEU A 125 7.64 11.23 -3.33
CA LEU A 125 8.31 11.02 -4.61
C LEU A 125 9.79 11.43 -4.58
N LEU A 126 10.16 12.45 -3.80
CA LEU A 126 11.56 12.87 -3.63
C LEU A 126 12.37 11.91 -2.76
N THR A 127 11.76 11.25 -1.79
CA THR A 127 12.45 10.30 -0.90
C THR A 127 12.66 8.92 -1.52
N SER A 128 11.94 8.61 -2.60
CA SER A 128 11.88 7.27 -3.17
C SER A 128 12.77 7.07 -4.38
N TYR A 129 13.94 7.72 -4.39
CA TYR A 129 15.02 7.53 -5.35
C TYR A 129 16.12 6.62 -4.80
#